data_AF-A0A6B9FEJ2-F1
#
_entry.id   AF-A0A6B9FEJ2-F1
#
_cell.length_a   1.000
_cell.length_b   1.000
_cell.length_c   1.000
_cell.angle_alpha   90.00
_cell.angle_beta   90.00
_cell.angle_gamma   90.00
#
_symmetry.space_group_name_H-M   'P 1'
#
loop_
_entity.id
_entity.type
_entity.pdbx_description
1 polymer ?
#
loop_
_entity_poly.entity_id
_entity_poly.type
_entity_poly.pdbx_seq_one_letter_code
_entity_poly.pdbx_strand_id
1 'polypeptide(L)'
;MPREPPTPPAALPTEFAETLDERTPDQLRSVARYAESLAEHKARAARLEAEPDENGETESDGDGNDERLDDRPEDVPSKATITVKEINDNRYYYWQWRDGETVTSKYKAPVDPDE
;
A
#
# COMPACT_ATOMS: atom_id res chain seq x y z
N MET A 1 -25.57 -34.06 -15.47
CA MET A 1 -25.35 -34.27 -14.03
C MET A 1 -25.41 -32.91 -13.36
N PRO A 2 -26.23 -32.70 -12.32
CA PRO A 2 -26.17 -31.48 -11.53
C PRO A 2 -24.76 -31.37 -10.91
N ARG A 3 -24.15 -30.20 -10.96
CA ARG A 3 -22.88 -29.95 -10.26
C ARG A 3 -23.23 -29.58 -8.83
N GLU A 4 -22.67 -30.31 -7.87
CA GLU A 4 -22.81 -29.95 -6.46
C GLU A 4 -22.10 -28.61 -6.17
N PRO A 5 -22.66 -27.78 -5.29
CA PRO A 5 -22.03 -26.53 -4.89
C PRO A 5 -20.72 -26.80 -4.14
N PRO A 6 -19.75 -25.88 -4.20
CA PRO A 6 -18.50 -26.01 -3.47
C PRO A 6 -18.73 -25.92 -1.96
N THR A 7 -17.96 -26.69 -1.18
CA THR A 7 -17.99 -26.61 0.29
C THR A 7 -17.26 -25.35 0.76
N PRO A 8 -17.87 -24.51 1.63
CA PRO A 8 -17.20 -23.34 2.18
C PRO A 8 -16.02 -23.74 3.11
N PRO A 9 -14.95 -22.95 3.16
CA PRO A 9 -13.80 -23.24 4.03
C PRO A 9 -14.19 -23.14 5.51
N ALA A 10 -13.66 -24.03 6.35
CA ALA A 10 -14.03 -24.15 7.77
C ALA A 10 -13.73 -22.92 8.63
N ALA A 11 -12.81 -22.06 8.18
CA ALA A 11 -12.50 -20.79 8.85
C ALA A 11 -13.48 -19.66 8.50
N LEU A 12 -14.39 -19.89 7.55
CA LEU A 12 -15.36 -18.89 7.11
C LEU A 12 -16.66 -19.02 7.92
N PRO A 13 -17.13 -17.94 8.57
CA PRO A 13 -18.41 -17.94 9.27
C PRO A 13 -19.57 -18.33 8.34
N THR A 14 -20.53 -19.10 8.85
CA THR A 14 -21.70 -19.56 8.08
C THR A 14 -22.48 -18.41 7.44
N GLU A 15 -22.70 -17.32 8.20
CA GLU A 15 -23.37 -16.11 7.70
C GLU A 15 -22.70 -15.51 6.45
N PHE A 16 -21.37 -15.59 6.40
CA PHE A 16 -20.57 -15.08 5.29
C PHE A 16 -20.64 -16.01 4.08
N ALA A 17 -20.65 -17.33 4.32
CA ALA A 17 -20.83 -18.33 3.27
C ALA A 17 -22.23 -18.22 2.63
N GLU A 18 -23.29 -18.09 3.43
CA GLU A 18 -24.66 -17.88 2.96
C GLU A 18 -24.76 -16.59 2.14
N THR A 19 -24.16 -15.50 2.63
CA THR A 19 -24.13 -14.23 1.91
C THR A 19 -23.48 -14.36 0.53
N LEU A 20 -22.41 -15.16 0.39
CA LEU A 20 -21.74 -15.39 -0.89
C LEU A 20 -22.56 -16.29 -1.82
N ASP A 21 -23.26 -17.30 -1.30
CA ASP A 21 -24.12 -18.19 -2.10
C ASP A 21 -25.24 -17.42 -2.83
N GLU A 22 -25.75 -16.35 -2.20
CA GLU A 22 -26.78 -15.48 -2.77
C GLU A 22 -26.26 -14.51 -3.86
N ARG A 23 -24.94 -14.43 -4.11
CA ARG A 23 -24.34 -13.46 -5.04
C ARG A 23 -24.26 -14.00 -6.46
N THR A 24 -24.22 -13.08 -7.42
CA THR A 24 -24.01 -13.45 -8.81
C THR A 24 -22.55 -13.88 -9.06
N PRO A 25 -22.28 -14.69 -10.10
CA PRO A 25 -20.92 -15.11 -10.43
C PRO A 25 -19.93 -13.95 -10.63
N ASP A 26 -20.37 -12.83 -11.19
CA ASP A 26 -19.53 -11.64 -11.38
C ASP A 26 -19.22 -10.95 -10.05
N GLN A 27 -20.20 -10.85 -9.14
CA GLN A 27 -19.95 -10.32 -7.79
C GLN A 27 -18.96 -11.19 -7.02
N LEU A 28 -19.08 -12.52 -7.12
CA LEU A 28 -18.14 -13.46 -6.50
C LEU A 28 -16.71 -13.27 -7.03
N ARG A 29 -16.54 -13.03 -8.34
CA ARG A 29 -15.22 -12.72 -8.93
C ARG A 29 -14.65 -11.40 -8.43
N SER A 30 -15.49 -10.37 -8.30
CA SER A 30 -15.07 -9.08 -7.74
C SER A 30 -14.63 -9.21 -6.27
N VAL A 31 -15.38 -9.97 -5.46
CA VAL A 31 -15.03 -10.24 -4.06
C VAL A 31 -13.70 -10.99 -3.98
N ALA A 32 -13.47 -12.01 -4.83
CA ALA A 32 -12.21 -12.74 -4.86
C ALA A 32 -11.01 -11.82 -5.17
N ARG A 33 -11.14 -10.93 -6.15
CA ARG A 33 -10.11 -9.94 -6.50
C ARG A 33 -9.84 -8.96 -5.35
N TYR A 34 -10.89 -8.45 -4.73
CA TYR A 34 -10.75 -7.56 -3.59
C TYR A 34 -10.08 -8.26 -2.40
N ALA A 35 -10.46 -9.51 -2.11
CA ALA A 35 -9.87 -10.29 -1.03
C ALA A 35 -8.37 -10.56 -1.26
N GLU A 36 -7.96 -10.82 -2.51
CA GLU A 36 -6.55 -10.96 -2.91
C GLU A 36 -5.77 -9.67 -2.65
N SER A 37 -6.23 -8.53 -3.17
CA SER A 37 -5.58 -7.24 -2.94
C SER A 37 -5.55 -6.84 -1.46
N LEU A 38 -6.60 -7.18 -0.69
CA LEU A 38 -6.64 -6.95 0.76
C LEU A 38 -5.62 -7.82 1.50
N ALA A 39 -5.42 -9.07 1.09
CA ALA A 39 -4.42 -9.95 1.66
C ALA A 39 -3.00 -9.43 1.38
N GLU A 40 -2.72 -8.99 0.15
CA GLU A 40 -1.44 -8.37 -0.21
C GLU A 40 -1.19 -7.09 0.59
N HIS A 41 -2.20 -6.23 0.74
CA HIS A 41 -2.11 -5.03 1.56
C HIS A 41 -1.78 -5.36 3.02
N LYS A 42 -2.49 -6.32 3.62
CA LYS A 42 -2.23 -6.75 5.00
C LYS A 42 -0.87 -7.44 5.18
N ALA A 43 -0.41 -8.21 4.20
CA ALA A 43 0.92 -8.82 4.22
C ALA A 43 2.03 -7.76 4.15
N ARG A 44 1.86 -6.72 3.32
CA ARG A 44 2.78 -5.57 3.28
C ARG A 44 2.78 -4.77 4.58
N ALA A 45 1.61 -4.48 5.14
CA ALA A 45 1.47 -3.81 6.44
C ALA A 45 2.14 -4.62 7.57
N ALA A 46 1.88 -5.93 7.63
CA ALA A 46 2.49 -6.79 8.65
C ALA A 46 4.02 -6.88 8.52
N ARG A 47 4.57 -6.81 7.30
CA ARG A 47 6.01 -6.71 7.08
C ARG A 47 6.56 -5.38 7.60
N LEU A 48 5.84 -4.27 7.36
CA LEU A 48 6.23 -2.95 7.84
C LEU A 48 6.17 -2.82 9.37
N GLU A 49 5.21 -3.51 10.01
CA GLU A 49 5.07 -3.55 11.49
C GLU A 49 6.04 -4.51 12.18
N ALA A 50 6.50 -5.56 11.49
CA ALA A 50 7.44 -6.55 12.02
C ALA A 50 8.93 -6.14 11.93
N GLU A 51 9.22 -5.02 11.27
CA GLU A 51 10.57 -4.43 11.16
C GLU A 51 10.67 -3.15 12.01
N PRO A 52 10.91 -3.21 13.33
CA PRO A 52 11.30 -2.04 14.09
C PRO A 52 12.80 -1.78 13.87
N ASP A 53 13.11 -0.81 12.99
CA ASP A 53 14.43 -0.22 12.69
C ASP A 53 15.49 -1.22 12.14
N GLU A 54 16.20 -0.99 11.04
CA GLU A 54 17.09 0.14 10.78
C GLU A 54 17.31 0.27 9.25
N ASN A 55 16.41 0.94 8.49
CA ASN A 55 16.55 1.38 7.07
C ASN A 55 15.26 1.11 6.27
N GLY A 56 14.14 1.68 6.68
CA GLY A 56 12.88 1.67 5.93
C GLY A 56 12.94 2.55 4.67
N GLU A 57 13.82 2.20 3.74
CA GLU A 57 13.86 2.67 2.36
C GLU A 57 12.90 1.78 1.56
N THR A 58 11.61 2.16 1.54
CA THR A 58 10.73 1.73 0.44
C THR A 58 11.20 2.45 -0.81
N GLU A 59 12.10 1.77 -1.54
CA GLU A 59 12.31 2.03 -2.96
C GLU A 59 11.02 1.62 -3.68
N SER A 60 10.04 2.52 -3.73
CA SER A 60 8.95 2.40 -4.69
C SER A 60 9.54 2.79 -6.02
N ASP A 61 9.74 1.78 -6.88
CA ASP A 61 9.99 1.89 -8.30
C ASP A 61 9.36 3.15 -8.89
N GLY A 62 10.20 3.92 -9.57
CA GLY A 62 9.80 5.12 -10.27
C GLY A 62 8.78 4.81 -11.35
N ASP A 63 7.59 5.37 -11.20
CA ASP A 63 6.74 5.72 -12.32
C ASP A 63 5.99 7.00 -11.97
N GLY A 64 6.29 8.05 -12.74
CA GLY A 64 5.44 9.24 -12.85
C GLY A 64 5.63 10.35 -11.83
N ASN A 65 6.72 11.14 -11.91
CA ASN A 65 6.61 12.60 -12.03
C ASN A 65 7.97 13.24 -12.33
N ASP A 66 8.32 13.31 -13.62
CA ASP A 66 9.40 14.14 -14.17
C ASP A 66 9.08 15.66 -14.07
N GLU A 67 7.93 16.05 -13.51
CA GLU A 67 7.39 17.43 -13.59
C GLU A 67 7.70 18.35 -12.39
N ARG A 68 8.39 17.91 -11.33
CA ARG A 68 8.68 18.78 -10.17
C ARG A 68 10.09 18.65 -9.58
N LEU A 69 11.11 18.48 -10.42
CA LEU A 69 12.50 18.65 -9.96
C LEU A 69 12.83 20.12 -9.57
N ASP A 70 11.99 21.10 -9.96
CA ASP A 70 12.19 22.53 -9.71
C ASP A 70 11.74 23.06 -8.33
N ASP A 71 10.97 22.31 -7.54
CA ASP A 71 10.48 22.76 -6.22
C ASP A 71 11.31 22.21 -5.04
N ARG A 72 12.54 21.78 -5.30
CA ARG A 72 13.44 21.24 -4.27
C ARG A 72 14.05 22.38 -3.45
N PRO A 73 13.86 22.42 -2.11
CA PRO A 73 14.48 23.43 -1.27
C PRO A 73 16.01 23.29 -1.25
N GLU A 74 16.73 24.40 -1.08
CA GLU A 74 18.22 24.45 -1.08
C GLU A 74 18.88 23.57 0.01
N ASP A 75 18.13 23.27 1.06
CA ASP A 75 18.51 22.44 2.20
C ASP A 75 18.39 20.92 1.91
N VAL A 76 17.86 20.54 0.74
CA VAL A 76 17.74 19.15 0.31
C VAL A 76 18.79 18.85 -0.76
N PRO A 77 19.69 17.88 -0.54
CA PRO A 77 20.74 17.57 -1.50
C PRO A 77 20.16 16.96 -2.78
N SER A 78 20.88 17.14 -3.88
CA SER A 78 20.43 16.67 -5.20
C SER A 78 20.28 15.16 -5.32
N LYS A 79 20.83 14.39 -4.38
CA LYS A 79 20.70 12.94 -4.28
C LYS A 79 19.50 12.48 -3.44
N ALA A 80 18.66 13.40 -2.97
CA ALA A 80 17.48 13.04 -2.21
C ALA A 80 16.42 12.40 -3.12
N THR A 81 15.78 11.35 -2.60
CA THR A 81 14.67 10.63 -3.23
C THR A 81 13.35 11.06 -2.58
N ILE A 82 12.24 11.04 -3.32
CA ILE A 82 10.92 11.28 -2.75
C ILE A 82 10.33 9.95 -2.26
N THR A 83 9.91 9.88 -1.00
CA THR A 83 9.23 8.74 -0.39
C THR A 83 7.84 9.16 0.07
N VAL A 84 6.85 8.28 -0.09
CA VAL A 84 5.50 8.49 0.45
C VAL A 84 5.41 7.87 1.85
N LYS A 85 4.98 8.66 2.84
CA LYS A 85 4.65 8.19 4.19
C LYS A 85 3.15 8.26 4.39
N GLU A 86 2.56 7.18 4.89
CA GLU A 86 1.14 7.11 5.27
C GLU A 86 1.01 7.24 6.79
N ILE A 87 0.20 8.20 7.25
CA ILE A 87 -0.02 8.49 8.66
C ILE A 87 -1.50 8.87 8.84
N ASN A 88 -2.25 8.14 9.67
CA ASN A 88 -3.69 8.36 9.92
C ASN A 88 -4.54 8.38 8.62
N ASP A 89 -4.33 7.42 7.70
CA ASP A 89 -4.99 7.36 6.38
C ASP A 89 -4.70 8.56 5.45
N ASN A 90 -3.75 9.43 5.82
CA ASN A 90 -3.25 10.50 4.96
C ASN A 90 -1.86 10.15 4.41
N ARG A 91 -1.68 10.35 3.10
CA ARG A 91 -0.40 10.13 2.41
C ARG A 91 0.36 11.46 2.30
N TYR A 92 1.68 11.42 2.50
CA TYR A 92 2.55 12.59 2.48
C TYR A 92 3.84 12.31 1.73
N TYR A 93 4.29 13.25 0.90
CA TYR A 93 5.59 13.19 0.25
C TYR A 93 6.69 13.73 1.18
N TYR A 94 7.78 12.98 1.27
CA TYR A 94 8.99 13.36 1.99
C TYR A 94 10.20 13.26 1.05
N TRP A 95 11.10 14.23 1.12
CA TRP A 95 12.45 14.09 0.60
C TRP A 95 13.28 13.29 1.60
N GLN A 96 14.01 12.27 1.15
CA GLN A 96 14.88 11.45 1.99
C GLN A 96 16.27 11.35 1.37
N TRP A 97 17.30 11.53 2.18
CA TRP A 97 18.69 11.39 1.76
C TRP A 97 19.57 10.91 2.91
N ARG A 98 20.75 10.40 2.57
CA ARG A 98 21.77 10.03 3.56
C ARG A 98 22.71 11.20 3.80
N ASP A 99 22.85 11.56 5.07
CA ASP A 99 23.86 12.49 5.57
C ASP A 99 24.83 11.70 6.46
N GLY A 100 25.96 11.29 5.87
CA GLY A 100 26.88 10.36 6.53
C GLY A 100 26.24 9.00 6.83
N GLU A 101 26.15 8.67 8.12
CA GLU A 101 25.55 7.43 8.63
C GLU A 101 24.08 7.59 9.02
N THR A 102 23.51 8.80 8.94
CA THR A 102 22.14 9.07 9.35
C THR A 102 21.23 9.34 8.14
N VAL A 103 20.04 8.74 8.15
CA VAL A 103 19.00 9.03 7.16
C VAL A 103 18.24 10.28 7.59
N THR A 104 18.29 11.32 6.76
CA THR A 104 17.55 12.57 6.97
C THR A 104 16.29 12.57 6.10
N SER A 105 15.20 13.13 6.63
CA SER A 105 13.98 13.33 5.86
C SER A 105 13.41 14.72 6.05
N LYS A 106 12.79 15.26 4.99
CA LYS A 106 12.14 16.58 5.00
C LYS A 106 10.77 16.49 4.35
N TYR A 107 9.78 17.06 5.01
CA TYR A 107 8.42 17.14 4.50
C TYR A 107 8.39 17.96 3.19
N LYS A 108 7.70 17.43 2.17
CA LYS A 108 7.50 18.10 0.87
C LYS A 108 6.08 18.64 0.76
N ALA A 109 5.08 17.77 0.78
CA ALA A 109 3.70 18.13 0.51
C ALA A 109 2.75 16.99 0.96
N PRO A 110 1.46 17.27 1.22
CA PRO A 110 0.47 16.22 1.28
C PRO A 110 0.32 15.59 -0.11
N VAL A 111 0.06 14.29 -0.16
CA VAL A 111 -0.33 13.60 -1.39
C VAL A 111 -1.82 13.78 -1.53
N ASP A 112 -2.26 14.32 -2.67
CA ASP A 112 -3.69 14.42 -2.94
C ASP A 112 -4.31 13.01 -2.98
N PRO A 113 -5.41 12.76 -2.26
CA PRO A 113 -6.08 11.47 -2.27
C PRO A 113 -6.87 11.21 -3.57
N ASP A 114 -6.99 12.20 -4.46
CA ASP A 114 -7.80 12.17 -5.69
C ASP A 114 -7.02 11.81 -6.97
N GLU A 115 -5.76 11.36 -6.85
CA GLU A 115 -4.95 10.84 -7.96
C GLU A 115 -4.93 9.30 -8.02
#